data_AF-A0A1F5G3D5-F1
#
_entry.id   AF-A0A1F5G3D5-F1
#
_cell.length_a   1.000
_cell.length_b   1.000
_cell.length_c   1.000
_cell.angle_alpha   90.00
_cell.angle_beta   90.00
_cell.angle_gamma   90.00
#
_symmetry.space_group_name_H-M   'P 1'
#
loop_
_entity.id
_entity.type
_entity.pdbx_description
1 polymer ?
#
loop_
_entity_poly.entity_id
_entity_poly.type
_entity_poly.pdbx_seq_one_letter_code
_entity_poly.pdbx_strand_id
1 'polypeptide(L)'
;MASLKTLLGIGRFPHYYGDIVRLLFFLAGTILLLGLPLLRDLIPVPFYVTIFAILALVFVAGLTNPAQKWLSFVDVVTSSIGFIVFEYYAVLTFSSADDFFFFLINQTLAALFLFAFYFATKTMRGFLVKERKD
;
A
#
# COMPACT_ATOMS: atom_id res chain seq x y z
N MET A 1 30.93 0.06 4.96
CA MET A 1 29.58 0.09 5.57
C MET A 1 28.63 0.63 4.50
N ALA A 2 27.84 -0.23 3.85
CA ALA A 2 26.93 0.22 2.79
C ALA A 2 25.82 1.06 3.43
N SER A 3 25.59 2.27 2.90
CA SER A 3 24.48 3.12 3.33
C SER A 3 23.17 2.40 3.03
N LEU A 4 22.19 2.49 3.95
CA LEU A 4 20.84 1.94 3.76
C LEU A 4 20.22 2.36 2.42
N LYS A 5 20.59 3.55 1.92
CA LYS A 5 20.19 4.08 0.61
C LYS A 5 20.74 3.26 -0.57
N THR A 6 21.96 2.75 -0.45
CA THR A 6 22.62 1.93 -1.47
C THR A 6 22.04 0.51 -1.49
N LEU A 7 21.67 -0.01 -0.32
CA LEU A 7 21.04 -1.32 -0.15
C LEU A 7 19.60 -1.36 -0.69
N LEU A 8 18.92 -0.21 -0.66
CA LEU A 8 17.56 -0.01 -1.18
C LEU A 8 17.51 0.51 -2.63
N GLY A 9 18.65 0.70 -3.31
CA GLY A 9 18.67 1.09 -4.73
C GLY A 9 18.17 2.51 -5.03
N ILE A 10 18.21 3.44 -4.07
CA ILE A 10 17.65 4.82 -4.18
C ILE A 10 18.52 5.75 -5.07
N GLY A 11 19.27 5.21 -6.02
CA GLY A 11 20.24 5.94 -6.84
C GLY A 11 19.75 6.12 -8.27
N ARG A 12 19.22 7.32 -8.60
CA ARG A 12 19.29 8.05 -9.90
C ARG A 12 18.03 8.84 -10.29
N PHE A 13 16.93 8.76 -9.53
CA PHE A 13 15.74 9.57 -9.79
C PHE A 13 15.53 10.55 -8.63
N PRO A 14 15.74 11.88 -8.82
CA PRO A 14 15.72 12.84 -7.72
C PRO A 14 14.41 12.91 -6.92
N HIS A 15 13.32 12.26 -7.34
CA HIS A 15 12.02 12.26 -6.65
C HIS A 15 11.24 10.92 -6.74
N TYR A 16 11.91 9.77 -6.84
CA TYR A 16 11.25 8.45 -6.86
C TYR A 16 11.15 7.84 -5.46
N TYR A 17 9.92 7.55 -5.01
CA TYR A 17 9.65 6.87 -3.73
C TYR A 17 8.90 5.55 -3.92
N GLY A 18 8.83 5.03 -5.15
CA GLY A 18 8.10 3.79 -5.46
C GLY A 18 8.67 2.55 -4.78
N ASP A 19 9.96 2.53 -4.41
CA ASP A 19 10.52 1.42 -3.62
C ASP A 19 9.88 1.32 -2.23
N ILE A 20 9.54 2.46 -1.62
CA ILE A 20 8.81 2.51 -0.34
C ILE A 20 7.38 2.01 -0.55
N VAL A 21 6.71 2.45 -1.62
CA VAL A 21 5.35 2.00 -1.96
C VAL A 21 5.31 0.50 -2.19
N ARG A 22 6.28 -0.06 -2.93
CA ARG A 22 6.45 -1.50 -3.13
C ARG A 22 6.53 -2.25 -1.81
N LEU A 23 7.38 -1.78 -0.89
CA LEU A 23 7.52 -2.40 0.43
C LEU A 23 6.20 -2.34 1.22
N LEU A 24 5.52 -1.19 1.21
CA LEU A 24 4.26 -1.01 1.93
C LEU A 24 3.14 -1.92 1.38
N PHE A 25 3.00 -2.04 0.05
CA PHE A 25 2.03 -2.96 -0.56
C PHE A 25 2.36 -4.42 -0.29
N PHE A 26 3.64 -4.80 -0.35
CA PHE A 26 4.08 -6.15 -0.02
C PHE A 26 3.80 -6.50 1.45
N LEU A 27 4.08 -5.58 2.38
CA LEU A 27 3.77 -5.74 3.80
C LEU A 27 2.26 -5.84 4.04
N ALA A 28 1.47 -4.98 3.42
CA ALA A 28 0.01 -5.04 3.52
C ALA A 28 -0.55 -6.37 2.98
N GLY A 29 -0.07 -6.84 1.84
CA GLY A 29 -0.42 -8.15 1.28
C GLY A 29 -0.04 -9.31 2.21
N THR A 30 1.12 -9.21 2.87
CA THR A 30 1.58 -10.21 3.85
C THR A 30 0.67 -10.23 5.09
N ILE A 31 0.32 -9.06 5.63
CA ILE A 31 -0.60 -8.94 6.77
C ILE A 31 -1.97 -9.53 6.41
N LEU A 32 -2.48 -9.22 5.22
CA LEU A 32 -3.75 -9.78 4.74
C LEU A 32 -3.69 -11.31 4.58
N LEU A 33 -2.60 -11.84 4.03
CA LEU A 33 -2.42 -13.29 3.86
C LEU A 33 -2.40 -14.02 5.20
N LEU A 34 -1.64 -13.51 6.17
CA LEU A 34 -1.53 -14.11 7.51
C LEU A 34 -2.79 -13.88 8.35
N GLY A 35 -3.46 -12.74 8.17
CA GLY A 35 -4.70 -12.38 8.86
C GLY A 35 -5.92 -13.13 8.35
N LEU A 36 -5.96 -13.52 7.07
CA LEU A 36 -7.11 -14.19 6.45
C LEU A 36 -7.62 -15.42 7.23
N PRO A 37 -6.79 -16.41 7.62
CA PRO A 37 -7.28 -17.56 8.39
C PRO A 37 -7.77 -17.18 9.79
N LEU A 38 -7.26 -16.09 10.38
CA LEU A 38 -7.60 -15.62 11.72
C LEU A 38 -8.89 -14.79 11.74
N LEU A 39 -9.17 -14.06 10.67
CA LEU A 39 -10.27 -13.09 10.57
C LEU A 39 -11.39 -13.55 9.63
N ARG A 40 -11.39 -14.84 9.25
CA ARG A 40 -12.28 -15.39 8.22
C ARG A 40 -13.77 -15.12 8.47
N ASP A 41 -14.18 -15.12 9.72
CA ASP A 41 -15.59 -14.99 10.13
C ASP A 41 -16.02 -13.51 10.22
N LEU A 42 -15.07 -12.57 10.16
CA LEU A 42 -15.28 -11.13 10.26
C LEU A 42 -15.22 -10.42 8.90
N ILE A 43 -14.63 -11.05 7.89
CA ILE A 43 -14.50 -10.49 6.54
C ILE A 43 -15.83 -10.72 5.78
N PRO A 44 -16.60 -9.67 5.44
CA PRO A 44 -17.90 -9.82 4.79
C PRO A 44 -17.77 -10.02 3.26
N VAL A 45 -16.75 -10.77 2.84
CA VAL A 45 -16.39 -10.97 1.43
C VAL A 45 -15.97 -12.43 1.23
N PRO A 46 -16.36 -13.10 0.13
CA PRO A 46 -15.97 -14.48 -0.12
C PRO A 46 -14.45 -14.67 -0.17
N PHE A 47 -13.94 -15.77 0.40
CA PHE A 47 -12.51 -16.01 0.56
C PHE A 47 -11.71 -15.95 -0.74
N TYR A 48 -12.27 -16.45 -1.85
CA TYR A 48 -11.60 -16.40 -3.14
C TYR A 48 -11.37 -14.95 -3.60
N VAL A 49 -12.31 -14.03 -3.35
CA VAL A 49 -12.15 -12.61 -3.69
C VAL A 49 -11.01 -12.01 -2.87
N THR A 50 -10.96 -12.29 -1.57
CA THR A 50 -9.89 -11.80 -0.68
C THR A 50 -8.52 -12.34 -1.11
N ILE A 51 -8.42 -13.62 -1.47
CA ILE A 51 -7.19 -14.23 -2.00
C ILE A 51 -6.76 -13.55 -3.30
N PHE A 52 -7.69 -13.31 -4.23
CA PHE A 52 -7.40 -12.59 -5.46
C PHE A 52 -6.96 -11.14 -5.20
N ALA A 53 -7.56 -10.45 -4.22
CA ALA A 53 -7.16 -9.10 -3.84
C ALA A 53 -5.73 -9.07 -3.26
N ILE A 54 -5.36 -10.05 -2.44
CA ILE A 54 -4.00 -10.20 -1.91
C ILE A 54 -3.00 -10.39 -3.05
N LEU A 55 -3.30 -11.32 -3.98
CA LEU A 55 -2.45 -11.56 -5.14
C LEU A 55 -2.32 -10.31 -6.03
N ALA A 56 -3.43 -9.62 -6.29
CA ALA A 56 -3.44 -8.39 -7.08
C ALA A 56 -2.60 -7.29 -6.42
N LEU A 57 -2.69 -7.11 -5.11
CA LEU A 57 -1.91 -6.13 -4.36
C LEU A 57 -0.40 -6.42 -4.42
N VAL A 58 -0.01 -7.68 -4.19
CA VAL A 58 1.41 -8.09 -4.27
C VAL A 58 1.93 -8.02 -5.71
N PHE A 59 1.07 -8.31 -6.70
CA PHE A 59 1.40 -8.14 -8.11
C PHE A 59 1.63 -6.66 -8.46
N VAL A 60 0.77 -5.74 -8.00
CA VAL A 60 0.98 -4.29 -8.15
C VAL A 60 2.30 -3.87 -7.52
N ALA A 61 2.61 -4.36 -6.31
CA ALA A 61 3.91 -4.10 -5.66
C ALA A 61 5.10 -4.53 -6.53
N GLY A 62 5.01 -5.72 -7.15
CA GLY A 62 6.04 -6.22 -8.06
C GLY A 62 6.16 -5.41 -9.35
N LEU A 63 5.06 -4.84 -9.85
CA LEU A 63 5.06 -3.98 -11.02
C LEU A 63 5.64 -2.60 -10.73
N THR A 64 5.40 -2.01 -9.56
CA THR A 64 5.84 -0.67 -9.18
C THR A 64 7.29 -0.42 -9.59
N ASN A 65 7.54 0.44 -10.56
CA ASN A 65 8.88 0.72 -11.09
C ASN A 65 9.03 2.17 -11.55
N PRO A 66 10.26 2.72 -11.62
CA PRO A 66 10.49 4.10 -12.05
C PRO A 66 10.40 4.29 -13.58
N ALA A 67 10.46 3.22 -14.37
CA ALA A 67 10.52 3.30 -15.82
C ALA A 67 9.15 3.66 -16.45
N GLN A 68 8.06 3.17 -15.86
CA GLN A 68 6.71 3.32 -16.39
C GLN A 68 5.88 4.30 -15.53
N LYS A 69 5.78 5.56 -15.95
CA LYS A 69 5.06 6.62 -15.21
C LYS A 69 3.59 6.27 -14.89
N TRP A 70 2.92 5.53 -15.78
CA TRP A 70 1.54 5.06 -15.55
C TRP A 70 1.41 4.19 -14.29
N LEU A 71 2.45 3.41 -13.95
CA LEU A 71 2.41 2.58 -12.75
C LEU A 71 2.36 3.42 -11.47
N SER A 72 2.96 4.62 -11.47
CA SER A 72 2.80 5.54 -10.34
C SER A 72 1.36 6.02 -10.16
N PHE A 73 0.56 6.09 -11.24
CA PHE A 73 -0.88 6.37 -11.12
C PHE A 73 -1.63 5.16 -10.57
N VAL A 74 -1.29 3.95 -11.00
CA VAL A 74 -1.84 2.69 -10.44
C VAL A 74 -1.55 2.59 -8.95
N ASP A 75 -0.35 2.95 -8.50
CA ASP A 75 0.02 2.99 -7.09
C ASP A 75 -0.85 3.98 -6.29
N VAL A 76 -1.11 5.18 -6.83
CA VAL A 76 -1.99 6.17 -6.20
C VAL A 76 -3.41 5.64 -6.08
N VAL A 77 -3.98 5.09 -7.15
CA VAL A 77 -5.35 4.54 -7.14
C VAL A 77 -5.46 3.37 -6.17
N THR A 78 -4.53 2.42 -6.23
CA THR A 78 -4.52 1.23 -5.37
C THR A 78 -4.41 1.63 -3.91
N SER A 79 -3.54 2.58 -3.59
CA SER A 79 -3.37 3.05 -2.21
C SER A 79 -4.56 3.83 -1.67
N SER A 80 -5.23 4.63 -2.51
CA SER A 80 -6.48 5.29 -2.14
C SER A 80 -7.59 4.29 -1.84
N ILE A 81 -7.79 3.29 -2.71
CA ILE A 81 -8.81 2.26 -2.52
C ILE A 81 -8.54 1.49 -1.22
N GLY A 82 -7.30 1.04 -1.02
CA GLY A 82 -6.90 0.33 0.20
C GLY A 82 -7.18 1.16 1.45
N PHE A 83 -6.75 2.43 1.47
CA PHE A 83 -7.00 3.32 2.60
C PHE A 83 -8.49 3.45 2.92
N ILE A 84 -9.32 3.75 1.92
CA ILE A 84 -10.77 3.92 2.12
C ILE A 84 -11.41 2.64 2.67
N VAL A 85 -11.07 1.48 2.10
CA VAL A 85 -11.64 0.19 2.52
C VAL A 85 -11.24 -0.13 3.96
N PHE A 86 -9.95 -0.08 4.29
CA PHE A 86 -9.47 -0.49 5.61
C PHE A 86 -9.84 0.52 6.70
N GLU A 87 -9.83 1.83 6.41
CA GLU A 87 -10.29 2.84 7.37
C GLU A 87 -11.79 2.72 7.62
N TYR A 88 -12.60 2.46 6.59
CA TYR A 88 -14.04 2.22 6.75
C TYR A 88 -14.32 1.07 7.72
N TYR A 89 -13.65 -0.08 7.55
CA TYR A 89 -13.82 -1.23 8.45
C TYR A 89 -13.24 -1.00 9.84
N ALA A 90 -12.14 -0.24 9.96
CA ALA A 90 -11.59 0.14 11.26
C ALA A 90 -12.60 0.99 12.06
N VAL A 91 -13.14 2.04 11.44
CA VAL A 91 -14.13 2.93 12.07
C VAL A 91 -15.41 2.18 12.43
N LEU A 92 -15.92 1.33 11.53
CA LEU A 92 -17.12 0.53 11.77
C LEU A 92 -16.94 -0.40 12.97
N THR A 93 -15.82 -1.13 13.03
CA THR A 93 -15.54 -2.06 14.12
C THR A 93 -15.34 -1.34 15.46
N PHE A 94 -14.64 -0.20 15.45
CA PHE A 94 -14.43 0.61 16.65
C PHE A 94 -15.76 1.18 17.19
N SER A 95 -16.64 1.61 16.29
CA SER A 95 -17.93 2.23 16.66
C SER A 95 -18.92 1.22 17.24
N SER A 96 -18.87 -0.03 16.79
CA SER A 96 -19.72 -1.11 17.33
C SER A 96 -19.20 -1.70 18.63
N ALA A 97 -18.03 -1.26 19.12
CA ALA A 97 -17.31 -1.87 20.25
C ALA A 97 -17.09 -3.38 20.09
N ASP A 98 -16.91 -3.80 18.83
CA ASP A 98 -16.72 -5.19 18.43
C ASP A 98 -15.25 -5.63 18.62
N ASP A 99 -14.79 -6.60 17.81
CA ASP A 99 -13.47 -7.22 17.90
C ASP A 99 -12.32 -6.21 17.76
N PHE A 100 -11.67 -5.92 18.89
CA PHE A 100 -10.53 -5.02 18.97
C PHE A 100 -9.35 -5.46 18.09
N PHE A 101 -9.14 -6.76 17.92
CA PHE A 101 -8.06 -7.28 17.09
C PHE A 101 -8.33 -7.03 15.60
N PHE A 102 -9.58 -7.20 15.16
CA PHE A 102 -9.99 -6.83 13.80
C PHE A 102 -9.87 -5.33 13.55
N PHE A 103 -10.28 -4.49 14.51
CA PHE A 103 -10.03 -3.05 14.45
C PHE A 103 -8.55 -2.74 14.26
N LEU A 104 -7.68 -3.31 15.10
CA LEU A 104 -6.25 -3.00 15.09
C LEU A 104 -5.58 -3.38 13.76
N ILE A 105 -5.95 -4.52 13.18
CA ILE A 105 -5.44 -4.95 11.88
C ILE A 105 -5.91 -4.01 10.77
N ASN A 106 -7.20 -3.67 10.72
CA ASN A 106 -7.73 -2.74 9.72
C ASN A 106 -7.11 -1.35 9.87
N GLN A 107 -6.95 -0.83 11.08
CA GLN A 107 -6.31 0.47 11.33
C GLN A 107 -4.84 0.47 10.90
N THR A 108 -4.13 -0.63 11.15
CA THR A 108 -2.73 -0.80 10.73
C THR A 108 -2.62 -0.82 9.21
N LEU A 109 -3.50 -1.57 8.53
CA LEU A 109 -3.56 -1.60 7.06
C LEU A 109 -3.90 -0.21 6.49
N ALA A 110 -4.88 0.48 7.05
CA ALA A 110 -5.24 1.84 6.66
C ALA A 110 -4.03 2.78 6.75
N ALA A 111 -3.27 2.73 7.86
CA ALA A 111 -2.05 3.51 8.02
C ALA A 111 -1.00 3.19 6.94
N LEU A 112 -0.76 1.89 6.65
CA LEU A 112 0.17 1.48 5.59
C LEU A 112 -0.26 2.03 4.23
N PHE A 113 -1.55 1.97 3.91
CA PHE A 113 -2.09 2.49 2.66
C PHE A 113 -2.06 4.02 2.58
N LEU A 114 -2.25 4.73 3.69
CA LEU A 114 -2.09 6.18 3.76
C LEU A 114 -0.64 6.59 3.48
N PHE A 115 0.34 5.88 4.07
CA PHE A 115 1.75 6.12 3.76
C PHE A 115 2.08 5.77 2.31
N ALA A 116 1.52 4.68 1.78
CA ALA A 116 1.71 4.29 0.39
C ALA A 116 1.17 5.38 -0.55
N PHE A 117 -0.01 5.94 -0.24
CA PHE A 117 -0.60 7.06 -0.99
C PHE A 117 0.29 8.31 -0.95
N TYR A 118 0.82 8.66 0.22
CA TYR A 118 1.73 9.79 0.35
C TYR A 118 3.01 9.66 -0.49
N PHE A 119 3.64 8.48 -0.49
CA PHE A 119 4.85 8.25 -1.30
C PHE A 119 4.54 8.06 -2.80
N ALA A 120 3.41 7.44 -3.14
CA ALA A 120 2.95 7.30 -4.52
C ALA A 120 2.65 8.68 -5.14
N THR A 121 1.97 9.57 -4.41
CA THR A 121 1.70 10.94 -4.85
C THR A 121 2.97 11.78 -5.00
N LYS A 122 3.95 11.61 -4.10
CA LYS A 122 5.29 12.24 -4.27
C LYS A 122 5.98 11.78 -5.54
N THR A 123 5.94 10.49 -5.83
CA THR A 123 6.52 9.91 -7.05
C THR A 123 5.82 10.46 -8.30
N MET A 124 4.49 10.46 -8.29
CA MET A 124 3.68 10.98 -9.39
C MET A 124 3.95 12.47 -9.62
N ARG A 125 4.02 13.27 -8.55
CA ARG A 125 4.38 14.69 -8.63
C ARG A 125 5.77 14.89 -9.24
N GLY A 126 6.75 14.06 -8.87
CA GLY A 126 8.09 14.07 -9.45
C GLY A 126 8.11 13.81 -10.95
N PHE A 127 7.11 13.12 -11.49
CA PHE A 127 6.97 12.90 -12.94
C PHE A 127 6.22 14.01 -13.68
N LEU A 128 5.36 14.77 -12.98
CA LEU A 128 4.57 15.87 -13.54
C LEU A 128 5.32 17.20 -13.54
N VAL A 129 6.03 17.50 -12.46
CA VAL A 129 6.79 18.76 -12.33
C VAL A 129 8.15 18.58 -13.00
N LYS A 130 8.31 19.16 -14.19
CA LYS A 130 9.59 19.21 -14.90
C LYS A 130 10.55 20.09 -14.08
N GLU A 131 11.72 19.58 -13.70
CA GLU A 131 12.75 20.42 -13.07
C GLU A 131 13.03 21.63 -13.97
N ARG A 132 12.96 22.83 -13.38
CA ARG A 132 13.42 24.05 -14.05
C ARG A 132 14.92 23.84 -14.27
N LYS A 133 15.34 23.75 -15.54
CA LYS A 133 16.75 23.85 -15.89
C LYS A 133 17.12 25.31 -15.65
N ASP A 134 17.77 25.59 -14.54
CA ASP A 134 18.48 26.85 -14.29
C ASP A 134 19.76 26.90 -15.13
#